data_AF-A0A3G6S5Q3-F1
#
_entry.id   AF-A0A3G6S5Q3-F1
#
_cell.length_a   1.000
_cell.length_b   1.000
_cell.length_c   1.000
_cell.angle_alpha   90.00
_cell.angle_beta   90.00
_cell.angle_gamma   90.00
#
_symmetry.space_group_name_H-M   'P 1'
#
loop_
_entity.id
_entity.type
_entity.pdbx_description
1 polymer ?
#
loop_
_entity_poly.entity_id
_entity_poly.type
_entity_poly.pdbx_seq_one_letter_code
_entity_poly.pdbx_strand_id
1 'polypeptide(L)'
;MKKLLALAFILSFAFGSAQISAFQKADSKYERKKTALYNKYPKPNDLRTKLEWLLTEDKITSYKNALDKISENDKKAVANDPPVKTKLTKEAEYEAGKTVFQKSLYEAVDLVFLNYASNSYKATLSFVVDSKGNALDAQAKGNNEDVNAFIEAAFYRIKEKGKWKPAEINGKPVSSTVSLPLVLTFKK
;
A
#
# COMPACT_ATOMS: atom_id res chain seq x y z
N MET A 1 -39.26 -22.00 -14.52
CA MET A 1 -37.88 -22.09 -15.01
C MET A 1 -37.13 -20.83 -14.58
N LYS A 2 -36.29 -20.93 -13.53
CA LYS A 2 -35.51 -19.81 -12.97
C LYS A 2 -34.03 -20.14 -13.10
N LYS A 3 -33.31 -19.59 -14.08
CA LYS A 3 -31.84 -19.51 -14.08
C LYS A 3 -31.40 -18.37 -15.01
N LEU A 4 -31.31 -17.14 -14.49
CA LEU A 4 -30.58 -16.03 -15.12
C LEU A 4 -30.30 -14.99 -14.02
N LEU A 5 -29.36 -15.27 -13.11
CA LEU A 5 -28.94 -14.29 -12.09
C LEU A 5 -27.56 -14.61 -11.47
N ALA A 6 -26.65 -15.23 -12.24
CA ALA A 6 -25.33 -15.65 -11.73
C ALA A 6 -24.14 -15.01 -12.46
N LEU A 7 -24.34 -13.90 -13.19
CA LEU A 7 -23.27 -13.28 -13.99
C LEU A 7 -22.88 -11.85 -13.57
N ALA A 8 -23.59 -11.25 -12.60
CA ALA A 8 -23.31 -9.87 -12.19
C ALA A 8 -22.31 -9.73 -11.02
N PHE A 9 -21.93 -10.82 -10.34
CA PHE A 9 -21.08 -10.77 -9.14
C PHE A 9 -19.60 -11.10 -9.35
N ILE A 10 -19.20 -11.51 -10.56
CA ILE A 10 -17.81 -11.96 -10.82
C ILE A 10 -16.91 -10.80 -11.29
N LEU A 11 -17.47 -9.68 -11.75
CA LEU A 11 -16.70 -8.58 -12.33
C LEU A 11 -16.09 -7.60 -11.30
N SER A 12 -16.57 -7.58 -10.06
CA SER A 12 -16.05 -6.68 -9.01
C SER A 12 -14.90 -7.28 -8.19
N PHE A 13 -14.60 -8.57 -8.32
CA PHE A 13 -13.53 -9.23 -7.54
C PHE A 13 -12.17 -9.31 -8.27
N ALA A 14 -12.15 -9.15 -9.59
CA ALA A 14 -10.95 -9.41 -10.39
C ALA A 14 -9.86 -8.33 -10.28
N PHE A 15 -10.23 -7.06 -10.02
CA PHE A 15 -9.26 -5.96 -10.02
C PHE A 15 -8.41 -5.88 -8.75
N GLY A 16 -8.97 -6.24 -7.57
CA GLY A 16 -8.22 -6.27 -6.31
C GLY A 16 -7.16 -7.37 -6.26
N SER A 17 -7.44 -8.54 -6.84
CA SER A 17 -6.49 -9.66 -6.89
C SER A 17 -5.25 -9.38 -7.73
N ALA A 18 -5.36 -8.57 -8.78
CA ALA A 18 -4.24 -8.30 -9.67
C ALA A 18 -3.16 -7.39 -9.04
N GLN A 19 -3.55 -6.41 -8.21
CA GLN A 19 -2.60 -5.48 -7.58
C GLN A 19 -1.84 -6.12 -6.41
N ILE A 20 -2.54 -6.83 -5.52
CA ILE A 20 -1.93 -7.62 -4.45
C ILE A 20 -0.98 -8.68 -5.03
N SER A 21 -1.29 -9.21 -6.21
CA SER A 21 -0.43 -10.18 -6.89
C SER A 21 0.96 -9.64 -7.26
N ALA A 22 1.10 -8.35 -7.54
CA ALA A 22 2.39 -7.78 -7.98
C ALA A 22 3.40 -7.72 -6.83
N PHE A 23 2.98 -7.22 -5.67
CA PHE A 23 3.80 -7.20 -4.45
C PHE A 23 4.13 -8.62 -3.99
N GLN A 24 3.14 -9.51 -3.95
CA GLN A 24 3.36 -10.91 -3.57
C GLN A 24 4.30 -11.64 -4.54
N LYS A 25 4.24 -11.34 -5.84
CA LYS A 25 5.16 -11.88 -6.85
C LYS A 25 6.59 -11.37 -6.63
N ALA A 26 6.75 -10.10 -6.28
CA ALA A 26 8.05 -9.53 -5.93
C ALA A 26 8.63 -10.19 -4.67
N ASP A 27 7.81 -10.37 -3.63
CA ASP A 27 8.18 -11.10 -2.40
C ASP A 27 8.61 -12.54 -2.71
N SER A 28 7.79 -13.30 -3.44
CA SER A 28 8.10 -14.69 -3.80
C SER A 28 9.37 -14.82 -4.65
N LYS A 29 9.58 -13.89 -5.60
CA LYS A 29 10.79 -13.85 -6.43
C LYS A 29 12.03 -13.57 -5.57
N TYR A 30 11.93 -12.61 -4.65
CA TYR A 30 13.01 -12.26 -3.73
C TYR A 30 13.40 -13.45 -2.86
N GLU A 31 12.43 -14.07 -2.16
CA GLU A 31 12.70 -15.20 -1.26
C GLU A 31 13.32 -16.39 -2.01
N ARG A 32 12.75 -16.78 -3.15
CA ARG A 32 13.31 -17.87 -3.97
C ARG A 32 14.76 -17.59 -4.38
N LYS A 33 15.06 -16.37 -4.84
CA LYS A 33 16.41 -16.00 -5.26
C LYS A 33 17.37 -15.93 -4.07
N LYS A 34 16.92 -15.42 -2.93
CA LYS A 34 17.68 -15.35 -1.68
C LYS A 34 18.03 -16.75 -1.17
N THR A 35 17.07 -17.67 -1.12
CA THR A 35 17.33 -19.08 -0.77
C THR A 35 18.35 -19.73 -1.70
N ALA A 36 18.19 -19.55 -3.02
CA ALA A 36 19.16 -20.09 -3.99
C ALA A 36 20.57 -19.49 -3.81
N LEU A 37 20.65 -18.18 -3.53
CA LEU A 37 21.92 -17.51 -3.23
C LEU A 37 22.60 -18.08 -1.99
N TYR A 38 21.83 -18.35 -0.93
CA TYR A 38 22.34 -18.85 0.35
C TYR A 38 22.79 -20.30 0.23
N ASN A 39 22.10 -21.12 -0.56
CA ASN A 39 22.52 -22.48 -0.87
C ASN A 39 23.83 -22.49 -1.67
N LYS A 40 24.00 -21.55 -2.61
CA LYS A 40 25.22 -21.44 -3.43
C LYS A 40 26.40 -20.86 -2.65
N TYR A 41 26.16 -19.92 -1.74
CA TYR A 41 27.18 -19.29 -0.89
C TYR A 41 26.78 -19.37 0.60
N PRO A 42 26.95 -20.55 1.24
CA PRO A 42 26.52 -20.75 2.63
C PRO A 42 27.23 -19.82 3.62
N LYS A 43 28.49 -19.49 3.36
CA LYS A 43 29.29 -18.56 4.15
C LYS A 43 29.26 -17.15 3.54
N PRO A 44 29.20 -16.08 4.36
CA PRO A 44 29.32 -14.71 3.87
C PRO A 44 30.60 -14.51 3.06
N ASN A 45 30.49 -13.80 1.95
CA ASN A 45 31.61 -13.34 1.13
C ASN A 45 31.17 -12.11 0.32
N ASP A 46 32.12 -11.38 -0.23
CA ASP A 46 31.87 -10.12 -0.94
C ASP A 46 30.88 -10.29 -2.11
N LEU A 47 30.99 -11.40 -2.83
CA LEU A 47 30.10 -11.70 -3.96
C LEU A 47 28.67 -11.94 -3.48
N ARG A 48 28.47 -12.67 -2.38
CA ARG A 48 27.15 -12.86 -1.77
C ARG A 48 26.56 -11.53 -1.32
N THR A 49 27.32 -10.71 -0.61
CA THR A 49 26.86 -9.38 -0.15
C THR A 49 26.42 -8.50 -1.33
N LYS A 50 27.22 -8.47 -2.41
CA LYS A 50 26.87 -7.73 -3.63
C LYS A 50 25.58 -8.26 -4.27
N LEU A 51 25.40 -9.58 -4.32
CA LEU A 51 24.20 -10.20 -4.87
C LEU A 51 22.98 -9.97 -3.98
N GLU A 52 23.12 -9.99 -2.66
CA GLU A 52 22.04 -9.64 -1.72
C GLU A 52 21.55 -8.22 -1.94
N TRP A 53 22.47 -7.27 -2.09
CA TRP A 53 22.13 -5.89 -2.43
C TRP A 53 21.35 -5.81 -3.75
N LEU A 54 21.83 -6.47 -4.81
CA LEU A 54 21.12 -6.51 -6.10
C LEU A 54 19.71 -7.14 -6.00
N LEU A 55 19.53 -8.14 -5.14
CA LEU A 55 18.20 -8.73 -4.90
C LEU A 55 17.26 -7.74 -4.19
N THR A 56 17.78 -6.99 -3.22
CA THR A 56 17.04 -5.94 -2.53
C THR A 56 16.63 -4.84 -3.51
N GLU A 57 17.54 -4.35 -4.35
CA GLU A 57 17.23 -3.36 -5.39
C GLU A 57 16.18 -3.86 -6.41
N ASP A 58 16.27 -5.12 -6.85
CA ASP A 58 15.28 -5.77 -7.74
C ASP A 58 13.88 -5.82 -7.08
N LYS A 59 13.81 -6.09 -5.77
CA LYS A 59 12.55 -6.08 -5.01
C LYS A 59 12.00 -4.67 -4.88
N ILE A 60 12.82 -3.68 -4.51
CA ILE A 60 12.40 -2.26 -4.40
C ILE A 60 11.88 -1.76 -5.75
N THR A 61 12.63 -1.99 -6.82
CA THR A 61 12.24 -1.58 -8.19
C THR A 61 10.91 -2.22 -8.60
N SER A 62 10.71 -3.49 -8.28
CA SER A 62 9.44 -4.18 -8.57
C SER A 62 8.25 -3.55 -7.83
N TYR A 63 8.46 -3.11 -6.59
CA TYR A 63 7.44 -2.41 -5.80
C TYR A 63 7.12 -1.04 -6.38
N LYS A 64 8.14 -0.21 -6.67
CA LYS A 64 7.96 1.13 -7.26
C LYS A 64 7.21 1.05 -8.60
N ASN A 65 7.61 0.14 -9.48
CA ASN A 65 6.93 -0.09 -10.76
C ASN A 65 5.45 -0.52 -10.61
N ALA A 66 5.11 -1.26 -9.54
CA ALA A 66 3.74 -1.64 -9.27
C ALA A 66 2.93 -0.44 -8.76
N LEU A 67 3.53 0.38 -7.88
CA LEU A 67 2.93 1.61 -7.36
C LEU A 67 2.70 2.64 -8.46
N ASP A 68 3.64 2.81 -9.40
CA ASP A 68 3.47 3.74 -10.53
C ASP A 68 2.22 3.41 -11.35
N LYS A 69 2.02 2.12 -11.67
CA LYS A 69 0.83 1.64 -12.39
C LYS A 69 -0.46 1.84 -11.60
N ILE A 70 -0.40 1.71 -10.27
CA ILE A 70 -1.55 1.98 -9.40
C ILE A 70 -1.85 3.48 -9.39
N SER A 71 -0.82 4.33 -9.20
CA SER A 71 -0.93 5.79 -9.19
C SER A 71 -1.54 6.33 -10.49
N GLU A 72 -1.16 5.79 -11.66
CA GLU A 72 -1.76 6.18 -12.93
C GLU A 72 -3.27 5.92 -12.99
N ASN A 73 -3.74 4.81 -12.42
CA ASN A 73 -5.17 4.48 -12.38
C ASN A 73 -5.91 5.31 -11.33
N ASP A 74 -5.31 5.47 -10.16
CA ASP A 74 -5.88 6.26 -9.07
C ASP A 74 -5.99 7.73 -9.46
N LYS A 75 -5.00 8.30 -10.16
CA LYS A 75 -5.08 9.66 -10.70
C LYS A 75 -6.26 9.86 -11.66
N LYS A 76 -6.59 8.86 -12.48
CA LYS A 76 -7.78 8.92 -13.36
C LYS A 76 -9.06 8.88 -12.54
N ALA A 77 -9.12 8.07 -11.50
CA ALA A 77 -10.27 8.01 -10.60
C ALA A 77 -10.45 9.33 -9.81
N VAL A 78 -9.37 9.87 -9.25
CA VAL A 78 -9.34 11.15 -8.54
C VAL A 78 -9.70 12.32 -9.46
N ALA A 79 -9.28 12.30 -10.73
CA ALA A 79 -9.67 13.35 -11.69
C ALA A 79 -11.20 13.37 -11.95
N ASN A 80 -11.86 12.22 -11.88
CA ASN A 80 -13.32 12.12 -12.03
C ASN A 80 -14.09 12.53 -10.77
N ASP A 81 -13.46 12.46 -9.60
CA ASP A 81 -14.05 12.81 -8.30
C ASP A 81 -13.00 13.48 -7.40
N PRO A 82 -12.64 14.75 -7.66
CA PRO A 82 -11.54 15.41 -6.99
C PRO A 82 -11.87 15.75 -5.53
N PRO A 83 -10.90 15.69 -4.61
CA PRO A 83 -11.11 16.02 -3.21
C PRO A 83 -11.49 17.49 -3.04
N VAL A 84 -12.53 17.73 -2.24
CA VAL A 84 -13.00 19.08 -1.96
C VAL A 84 -12.03 19.82 -1.03
N LYS A 85 -11.86 21.13 -1.26
CA LYS A 85 -10.97 21.99 -0.44
C LYS A 85 -11.73 22.77 0.64
N THR A 86 -13.05 22.65 0.67
CA THR A 86 -13.93 23.37 1.60
C THR A 86 -13.99 22.66 2.94
N LYS A 87 -14.42 23.39 3.98
CA LYS A 87 -14.63 22.82 5.32
C LYS A 87 -15.67 21.69 5.27
N LEU A 88 -15.27 20.52 5.75
CA LEU A 88 -16.11 19.34 5.85
C LEU A 88 -17.04 19.46 7.07
N THR A 89 -18.26 18.95 6.95
CA THR A 89 -19.16 18.75 8.09
C THR A 89 -18.75 17.51 8.88
N LYS A 90 -18.26 16.48 8.17
CA LYS A 90 -17.72 15.25 8.75
C LYS A 90 -16.53 14.75 7.95
N GLU A 91 -15.47 14.35 8.64
CA GLU A 91 -14.26 13.78 8.02
C GLU A 91 -14.49 12.34 7.56
N ALA A 92 -13.69 11.90 6.59
CA ALA A 92 -13.68 10.49 6.19
C ALA A 92 -13.18 9.60 7.34
N GLU A 93 -13.82 8.44 7.52
CA GLU A 93 -13.58 7.57 8.67
C GLU A 93 -13.49 6.10 8.24
N TYR A 94 -12.46 5.39 8.72
CA TYR A 94 -12.39 3.94 8.55
C TYR A 94 -13.44 3.27 9.44
N GLU A 95 -14.27 2.39 8.90
CA GLU A 95 -15.42 1.83 9.64
C GLU A 95 -15.04 1.12 10.94
N ALA A 96 -13.88 0.46 10.97
CA ALA A 96 -13.35 -0.20 12.16
C ALA A 96 -12.52 0.74 13.07
N GLY A 97 -12.45 2.03 12.74
CA GLY A 97 -11.73 3.06 13.47
C GLY A 97 -10.28 3.24 13.03
N LYS A 98 -9.78 4.48 13.19
CA LYS A 98 -8.43 4.91 12.81
C LYS A 98 -7.32 4.03 13.41
N THR A 99 -7.45 3.63 14.67
CA THR A 99 -6.44 2.81 15.37
C THR A 99 -6.31 1.42 14.76
N VAL A 100 -7.42 0.81 14.33
CA VAL A 100 -7.42 -0.50 13.67
C VAL A 100 -6.75 -0.40 12.30
N PHE A 101 -7.04 0.67 11.55
CA PHE A 101 -6.37 0.95 10.29
C PHE A 101 -4.85 1.10 10.47
N GLN A 102 -4.42 1.95 11.41
CA GLN A 102 -2.99 2.18 11.69
C GLN A 102 -2.28 0.89 12.11
N LYS A 103 -2.90 0.08 12.98
CA LYS A 103 -2.36 -1.23 13.36
C LYS A 103 -2.19 -2.14 12.15
N SER A 104 -3.23 -2.26 11.31
CA SER A 104 -3.19 -3.09 10.10
C SER A 104 -2.12 -2.62 9.12
N LEU A 105 -1.94 -1.30 9.01
CA LEU A 105 -0.89 -0.70 8.17
C LEU A 105 0.49 -1.07 8.70
N TYR A 106 0.74 -0.90 10.00
CA TYR A 106 2.01 -1.23 10.63
C TYR A 106 2.36 -2.72 10.50
N GLU A 107 1.38 -3.61 10.65
CA GLU A 107 1.57 -5.05 10.45
C GLU A 107 1.86 -5.43 8.98
N ALA A 108 1.40 -4.62 8.02
CA ALA A 108 1.62 -4.85 6.60
C ALA A 108 2.93 -4.24 6.07
N VAL A 109 3.55 -3.32 6.80
CA VAL A 109 4.86 -2.74 6.46
C VAL A 109 5.96 -3.74 6.80
N ASP A 110 6.44 -4.45 5.77
CA ASP A 110 7.58 -5.34 5.87
C ASP A 110 8.84 -4.67 5.31
N LEU A 111 9.76 -4.32 6.20
CA LEU A 111 11.08 -3.75 5.86
C LEU A 111 12.22 -4.66 6.31
N VAL A 112 11.98 -5.92 6.69
CA VAL A 112 13.02 -6.81 7.26
C VAL A 112 14.18 -7.02 6.28
N PHE A 113 13.91 -6.95 4.98
CA PHE A 113 14.91 -7.08 3.93
C PHE A 113 15.74 -5.80 3.71
N LEU A 114 15.25 -4.65 4.18
CA LEU A 114 15.99 -3.38 4.16
C LEU A 114 16.83 -3.32 5.42
N ASN A 115 18.16 -3.26 5.26
CA ASN A 115 19.09 -3.04 6.38
C ASN A 115 19.01 -1.58 6.86
N TYR A 116 17.84 -1.15 7.34
CA TYR A 116 17.56 0.22 7.71
C TYR A 116 18.19 0.53 9.08
N ALA A 117 19.10 1.52 9.10
CA ALA A 117 19.97 1.77 10.25
C ALA A 117 19.25 2.37 11.48
N SER A 118 18.13 3.07 11.28
CA SER A 118 17.42 3.76 12.36
C SER A 118 16.39 2.83 13.02
N ASN A 119 16.24 2.96 14.34
CA ASN A 119 15.23 2.21 15.12
C ASN A 119 13.81 2.74 14.91
N SER A 120 13.66 3.93 14.31
CA SER A 120 12.35 4.51 14.02
C SER A 120 12.32 5.29 12.71
N TYR A 121 11.14 5.40 12.11
CA TYR A 121 10.89 6.17 10.91
C TYR A 121 9.64 7.02 11.08
N LYS A 122 9.77 8.32 10.79
CA LYS A 122 8.65 9.26 10.79
C LYS A 122 8.26 9.55 9.35
N ALA A 123 6.97 9.44 9.06
CA ALA A 123 6.40 9.80 7.78
C ALA A 123 4.98 10.32 7.94
N THR A 124 4.46 10.95 6.90
CA THR A 124 3.02 11.22 6.76
C THR A 124 2.52 10.43 5.57
N LEU A 125 1.48 9.61 5.78
CA LEU A 125 0.74 8.97 4.71
C LEU A 125 -0.49 9.81 4.39
N SER A 126 -0.61 10.26 3.15
CA SER A 126 -1.80 10.93 2.63
C SER A 126 -2.45 10.08 1.55
N PHE A 127 -3.77 10.08 1.48
CA PHE A 127 -4.54 9.37 0.44
C PHE A 127 -5.90 10.04 0.28
N VAL A 128 -6.58 9.79 -0.83
CA VAL A 128 -7.95 10.26 -1.09
C VAL A 128 -8.93 9.17 -0.68
N VAL A 129 -9.98 9.56 0.03
CA VAL A 129 -11.21 8.75 0.15
C VAL A 129 -12.25 9.41 -0.75
N ASP A 130 -12.66 8.71 -1.81
CA ASP A 130 -13.63 9.23 -2.77
C ASP A 130 -15.05 9.30 -2.19
N SER A 131 -16.00 9.91 -2.89
CA SER A 131 -17.40 10.02 -2.44
C SER A 131 -18.12 8.68 -2.28
N LYS A 132 -17.52 7.58 -2.76
CA LYS A 132 -18.03 6.20 -2.64
C LYS A 132 -17.33 5.41 -1.53
N GLY A 133 -16.36 6.00 -0.84
CA GLY A 133 -15.59 5.35 0.22
C GLY A 133 -14.41 4.50 -0.28
N ASN A 134 -13.97 4.66 -1.53
CA ASN A 134 -12.75 4.02 -2.02
C ASN A 134 -11.53 4.83 -1.59
N ALA A 135 -10.50 4.14 -1.09
CA ALA A 135 -9.23 4.75 -0.71
C ALA A 135 -8.21 4.62 -1.86
N LEU A 136 -7.69 5.75 -2.33
CA LEU A 136 -6.94 5.91 -3.58
C LEU A 136 -5.76 6.87 -3.39
N ASP A 137 -4.80 6.85 -4.33
CA ASP A 137 -3.70 7.82 -4.46
C ASP A 137 -2.91 8.00 -3.15
N ALA A 138 -2.53 6.87 -2.55
CA ALA A 138 -1.67 6.85 -1.37
C ALA A 138 -0.27 7.36 -1.68
N GLN A 139 0.20 8.29 -0.86
CA GLN A 139 1.51 8.93 -0.95
C GLN A 139 2.11 9.02 0.46
N ALA A 140 3.29 8.44 0.64
CA ALA A 140 4.04 8.50 1.88
C ALA A 140 5.19 9.52 1.76
N LYS A 141 5.27 10.43 2.73
CA LYS A 141 6.32 11.44 2.81
C LYS A 141 7.15 11.27 4.09
N GLY A 142 8.36 10.76 3.91
CA GLY A 142 9.41 10.70 4.93
C GLY A 142 10.80 10.87 4.28
N ASN A 143 11.87 10.68 5.04
CA ASN A 143 13.24 10.97 4.59
C ASN A 143 13.93 9.82 3.81
N ASN A 144 13.23 8.72 3.52
CA ASN A 144 13.73 7.62 2.69
C ASN A 144 12.63 7.14 1.72
N GLU A 145 12.89 7.28 0.42
CA GLU A 145 11.91 6.94 -0.62
C GLU A 145 11.57 5.45 -0.70
N ASP A 146 12.53 4.58 -0.39
CA ASP A 146 12.27 3.13 -0.39
C ASP A 146 11.34 2.76 0.76
N VAL A 147 11.57 3.30 1.95
CA VAL A 147 10.65 3.10 3.08
C VAL A 147 9.27 3.67 2.76
N ASN A 148 9.19 4.84 2.12
CA ASN A 148 7.91 5.44 1.68
C ASN A 148 7.16 4.50 0.72
N ALA A 149 7.83 3.97 -0.29
CA ALA A 149 7.23 3.04 -1.25
C ALA A 149 6.67 1.78 -0.54
N PHE A 150 7.35 1.26 0.48
CA PHE A 150 6.85 0.10 1.23
C PHE A 150 5.68 0.45 2.17
N ILE A 151 5.58 1.69 2.66
CA ILE A 151 4.38 2.18 3.35
C ILE A 151 3.19 2.27 2.39
N GLU A 152 3.39 2.81 1.19
CA GLU A 152 2.35 2.89 0.16
C GLU A 152 1.91 1.50 -0.29
N ALA A 153 2.85 0.57 -0.52
CA ALA A 153 2.52 -0.81 -0.86
C ALA A 153 1.74 -1.50 0.27
N ALA A 154 2.10 -1.27 1.53
CA ALA A 154 1.36 -1.77 2.68
C ALA A 154 -0.08 -1.25 2.70
N PHE A 155 -0.29 0.04 2.42
CA PHE A 155 -1.63 0.62 2.26
C PHE A 155 -2.45 -0.15 1.21
N TYR A 156 -1.91 -0.35 0.00
CA TYR A 156 -2.63 -1.06 -1.07
C TYR A 156 -2.90 -2.53 -0.75
N ARG A 157 -2.05 -3.17 0.06
CA ARG A 157 -2.27 -4.55 0.54
C ARG A 157 -3.40 -4.67 1.58
N ILE A 158 -3.73 -3.58 2.27
CA ILE A 158 -4.76 -3.59 3.32
C ILE A 158 -6.04 -2.85 2.94
N LYS A 159 -6.02 -2.00 1.90
CA LYS A 159 -7.15 -1.10 1.59
C LYS A 159 -8.47 -1.83 1.36
N GLU A 160 -8.42 -3.06 0.83
CA GLU A 160 -9.59 -3.92 0.58
C GLU A 160 -10.04 -4.74 1.80
N LYS A 161 -9.27 -4.73 2.91
CA LYS A 161 -9.59 -5.49 4.13
C LYS A 161 -10.65 -4.83 4.99
N GLY A 162 -11.04 -3.60 4.68
CA GLY A 162 -12.13 -2.89 5.33
C GLY A 162 -12.65 -1.77 4.47
N LYS A 163 -13.49 -0.92 5.05
CA LYS A 163 -14.24 0.10 4.33
C LYS A 163 -14.00 1.46 4.93
N TRP A 164 -14.05 2.48 4.08
CA TRP A 164 -14.06 3.88 4.47
C TRP A 164 -15.46 4.46 4.28
N LYS A 165 -15.90 5.23 5.27
CA LYS A 165 -16.99 6.17 5.10
C LYS A 165 -16.41 7.44 4.49
N PRO A 166 -16.97 7.96 3.40
CA PRO A 166 -16.53 9.22 2.80
C PRO A 166 -16.74 10.38 3.77
N ALA A 167 -16.06 11.49 3.51
CA ALA A 167 -16.36 12.75 4.17
C ALA A 167 -17.74 13.25 3.75
N GLU A 168 -18.31 14.17 4.52
CA GLU A 168 -19.62 14.76 4.23
C GLU A 168 -19.59 16.29 4.27
N ILE A 169 -20.33 16.92 3.36
CA ILE A 169 -20.73 18.33 3.43
C ILE A 169 -22.26 18.36 3.48
N ASN A 170 -22.81 18.87 4.58
CA ASN A 170 -24.26 18.97 4.80
C ASN A 170 -24.99 17.62 4.56
N GLY A 171 -24.39 16.52 5.03
CA GLY A 171 -24.94 15.15 4.89
C GLY A 171 -24.78 14.53 3.51
N LYS A 172 -24.12 15.20 2.55
CA LYS A 172 -23.81 14.64 1.23
C LYS A 172 -22.37 14.10 1.21
N PRO A 173 -22.14 12.85 0.75
CA PRO A 173 -20.80 12.29 0.67
C PRO A 173 -19.97 13.03 -0.38
N VAL A 174 -18.72 13.32 -0.05
CA VAL A 174 -17.76 14.03 -0.90
C VAL A 174 -16.37 13.40 -0.78
N SER A 175 -15.58 13.54 -1.85
CA SER A 175 -14.17 13.14 -1.85
C SER A 175 -13.35 14.05 -0.95
N SER A 176 -12.40 13.47 -0.21
CA SER A 176 -11.53 14.21 0.70
C SER A 176 -10.15 13.57 0.83
N THR A 177 -9.14 14.36 1.19
CA THR A 177 -7.80 13.85 1.49
C THR A 177 -7.69 13.54 2.97
N VAL A 178 -7.35 12.29 3.29
CA VAL A 178 -6.97 11.86 4.64
C VAL A 178 -5.46 11.99 4.78
N SER A 179 -5.00 12.46 5.94
CA SER A 179 -3.56 12.54 6.27
C SER A 179 -3.29 11.93 7.64
N LEU A 180 -2.35 10.99 7.67
CA LEU A 180 -1.99 10.19 8.84
C LEU A 180 -0.51 10.36 9.16
N PRO A 181 -0.13 11.03 10.26
CA PRO A 181 1.23 10.97 10.75
C PRO A 181 1.51 9.55 11.27
N LEU A 182 2.64 8.98 10.85
CA LEU A 182 3.10 7.65 11.19
C LEU A 182 4.43 7.73 11.92
N VAL A 183 4.57 6.87 12.93
CA VAL A 183 5.84 6.60 13.59
C VAL A 183 6.02 5.08 13.59
N LEU A 184 6.83 4.60 12.66
CA LEU A 184 7.21 3.19 12.62
C LEU A 184 8.36 2.98 13.59
N THR A 185 8.26 1.93 14.42
CA THR A 185 9.37 1.48 15.27
C THR A 185 9.77 0.10 14.81
N PHE A 186 11.05 -0.08 14.53
CA PHE A 186 11.60 -1.34 14.06
C PHE A 186 12.18 -2.08 15.25
N LYS A 187 11.71 -3.31 15.46
CA LYS A 187 12.36 -4.23 16.40
C LYS A 187 13.64 -4.73 15.72
N LYS A 188 14.78 -4.48 16.36
CA LYS A 188 16.05 -5.11 15.99
C LYS A 188 16.05 -6.59 16.38
#